data_AF-A0A947CR63-F1
#
_entry.id   AF-A0A947CR63-F1
#
_cell.length_a   1.000
_cell.length_b   1.000
_cell.length_c   1.000
_cell.angle_alpha   90.00
_cell.angle_beta   90.00
_cell.angle_gamma   90.00
#
_symmetry.space_group_name_H-M   'P 1'
#
loop_
_entity.id
_entity.type
_entity.pdbx_description
1 polymer ?
#
loop_
_entity_poly.entity_id
_entity_poly.type
_entity_poly.pdbx_seq_one_letter_code
_entity_poly.pdbx_strand_id
1 'polypeptide(L)'
;MNPAEVATALVIEETLGSHGSYRKVDDRLYVVKQGSSYVMINIVPWGESKALVRCVAQLVKGLRMDGKLALELLQLNSQLRFGAFGYDRRDQLLMFLHSILGGTTLDPDELLATLTDVAIIADEYDDKIIERYGGQTMRDLLEEAALDRVLDADPDTFLFGGEA
;
A
#
# COMPACT_ATOMS: atom_id res chain seq x y z
N MET A 1 -16.51 7.11 -12.84
CA MET A 1 -15.80 5.87 -13.21
C MET A 1 -16.39 5.35 -14.52
N ASN A 2 -15.54 4.85 -15.42
CA ASN A 2 -15.98 4.12 -16.61
C ASN A 2 -16.47 2.71 -16.20
N PRO A 3 -17.15 1.97 -17.09
CA PRO A 3 -17.68 0.64 -16.76
C PRO A 3 -16.61 -0.37 -16.30
N ALA A 4 -15.38 -0.29 -16.84
CA ALA A 4 -14.29 -1.18 -16.43
C ALA A 4 -13.83 -0.89 -15.00
N GLU A 5 -13.74 0.38 -14.61
CA GLU A 5 -13.40 0.78 -13.24
C GLU A 5 -14.47 0.32 -12.24
N VAL A 6 -15.76 0.45 -12.60
CA VAL A 6 -16.87 -0.05 -11.76
C VAL A 6 -16.81 -1.57 -11.62
N ALA A 7 -16.62 -2.30 -12.72
CA ALA A 7 -16.46 -3.76 -12.67
C ALA A 7 -15.26 -4.18 -11.81
N THR A 8 -14.14 -3.45 -11.90
CA THR A 8 -12.95 -3.65 -11.07
C THR A 8 -13.26 -3.50 -9.59
N ALA A 9 -13.96 -2.41 -9.22
CA ALA A 9 -14.33 -2.12 -7.84
C ALA A 9 -15.20 -3.22 -7.24
N LEU A 10 -16.19 -3.71 -7.99
CA LEU A 10 -17.07 -4.80 -7.55
C LEU A 10 -16.28 -6.08 -7.26
N VAL A 11 -15.38 -6.49 -8.16
CA VAL A 11 -14.55 -7.68 -7.96
C VAL A 11 -13.63 -7.51 -6.74
N ILE A 12 -13.01 -6.33 -6.57
CA ILE A 12 -12.18 -6.04 -5.39
C ILE A 12 -13.01 -6.17 -4.10
N GLU A 13 -14.17 -5.52 -4.04
CA GLU A 13 -15.00 -5.51 -2.84
C GLU A 13 -15.55 -6.89 -2.48
N GLU A 14 -15.96 -7.69 -3.48
CA GLU A 14 -16.41 -9.07 -3.30
C GLU A 14 -15.27 -9.98 -2.81
N THR A 15 -14.10 -9.87 -3.45
CA THR A 15 -12.92 -10.69 -3.12
C THR A 15 -12.42 -10.37 -1.72
N LEU A 16 -12.25 -9.09 -1.39
CA LEU A 16 -11.76 -8.67 -0.08
C LEU A 16 -12.78 -8.94 1.02
N GLY A 17 -14.07 -8.71 0.76
CA GLY A 17 -15.16 -9.00 1.71
C GLY A 17 -15.23 -10.47 2.13
N SER A 18 -14.77 -11.37 1.26
CA SER A 18 -14.75 -12.82 1.52
C SER A 18 -13.46 -13.30 2.22
N HIS A 19 -12.40 -12.50 2.26
CA HIS A 19 -11.05 -12.97 2.63
C HIS A 19 -10.35 -12.16 3.72
N GLY A 20 -10.91 -11.05 4.17
CA GLY A 20 -10.34 -10.32 5.31
C GLY A 20 -10.95 -8.94 5.56
N SER A 21 -10.31 -8.18 6.44
CA SER A 21 -10.66 -6.79 6.66
C SER A 21 -9.92 -5.90 5.65
N TYR A 22 -10.65 -4.96 5.08
CA TYR A 22 -10.10 -3.89 4.25
C TYR A 22 -10.75 -2.57 4.64
N ARG A 23 -10.09 -1.48 4.28
CA ARG A 23 -10.66 -0.13 4.39
C ARG A 23 -10.84 0.43 2.98
N LYS A 24 -12.07 0.76 2.62
CA LYS A 24 -12.35 1.62 1.47
C LYS A 24 -12.04 3.06 1.86
N VAL A 25 -11.10 3.69 1.17
CA VAL A 25 -10.71 5.09 1.39
C VAL A 25 -11.45 6.00 0.42
N ASP A 26 -11.60 5.55 -0.82
CA ASP A 26 -12.37 6.19 -1.89
C ASP A 26 -12.87 5.12 -2.87
N ASP A 27 -13.67 5.51 -3.85
CA ASP A 27 -14.20 4.66 -4.93
C ASP A 27 -13.14 3.97 -5.79
N ARG A 28 -11.90 4.47 -5.77
CA ARG A 28 -10.76 3.90 -6.49
C ARG A 28 -9.61 3.48 -5.59
N LEU A 29 -9.75 3.59 -4.27
CA LEU A 29 -8.66 3.36 -3.33
C LEU A 29 -9.12 2.52 -2.15
N TYR A 30 -8.47 1.36 -2.00
CA TYR A 30 -8.64 0.45 -0.88
C TYR A 30 -7.32 0.24 -0.18
N VAL A 31 -7.36 -0.05 1.11
CA VAL A 31 -6.19 -0.36 1.92
C VAL A 31 -6.41 -1.68 2.64
N VAL A 32 -5.46 -2.58 2.50
CA VAL A 32 -5.43 -3.87 3.19
C VAL A 32 -4.20 -3.89 4.08
N LYS A 33 -4.36 -4.37 5.31
CA LYS A 33 -3.24 -4.66 6.21
C LYS A 33 -2.93 -6.15 6.14
N GLN A 34 -1.69 -6.50 5.81
CA GLN A 34 -1.24 -7.88 5.77
C GLN A 34 0.11 -7.99 6.49
N GLY A 35 0.11 -8.74 7.61
CA GLY A 35 1.23 -8.73 8.54
C GLY A 35 1.44 -7.32 9.10
N SER A 36 2.65 -6.79 8.90
CA SER A 36 3.02 -5.45 9.32
C SER A 36 2.90 -4.36 8.24
N SER A 37 2.74 -4.79 6.99
CA SER A 37 2.69 -3.94 5.83
C SER A 37 1.25 -3.53 5.47
N TYR A 38 1.14 -2.32 4.91
CA TYR A 38 -0.10 -1.82 4.32
C TYR A 38 0.03 -1.83 2.80
N VAL A 39 -0.92 -2.49 2.13
CA VAL A 39 -1.00 -2.53 0.67
C VAL A 39 -2.18 -1.68 0.23
N MET A 40 -1.89 -0.66 -0.56
CA MET A 40 -2.89 0.17 -1.22
C MET A 40 -3.27 -0.42 -2.57
N ILE A 41 -4.56 -0.53 -2.83
CA ILE A 41 -5.12 -1.02 -4.08
C ILE A 41 -5.75 0.16 -4.79
N ASN A 42 -5.17 0.53 -5.93
CA ASN A 42 -5.60 1.67 -6.74
C ASN A 42 -6.27 1.17 -8.03
N ILE A 43 -7.47 1.64 -8.32
CA ILE A 43 -8.10 1.48 -9.63
C ILE A 43 -7.65 2.65 -10.50
N VAL A 44 -6.90 2.35 -11.56
CA VAL A 44 -6.33 3.34 -12.47
C VAL A 44 -7.02 3.23 -13.84
N PRO A 45 -7.61 4.30 -14.38
CA PRO A 45 -8.20 4.27 -15.71
C PRO A 45 -7.12 4.03 -16.78
N TRP A 46 -7.41 3.17 -17.76
CA TRP A 46 -6.53 2.91 -18.89
C TRP A 46 -7.27 3.12 -20.21
N GLY A 47 -7.14 4.33 -20.74
CA GLY A 47 -7.96 4.77 -21.89
C GLY A 47 -9.44 4.89 -21.51
N GLU A 48 -10.32 4.78 -22.49
CA GLU A 48 -11.75 5.05 -22.31
C GLU A 48 -12.52 3.87 -21.71
N SER A 49 -12.05 2.64 -21.95
CA SER A 49 -12.84 1.42 -21.69
C SER A 49 -12.09 0.35 -20.90
N LYS A 50 -10.91 0.65 -20.34
CA LYS A 50 -10.14 -0.29 -19.53
C LYS A 50 -9.76 0.32 -18.20
N ALA A 51 -9.38 -0.55 -17.27
CA ALA A 51 -8.85 -0.19 -15.97
C ALA A 51 -7.65 -1.09 -15.66
N LEU A 52 -6.80 -0.63 -14.77
CA LEU A 52 -5.72 -1.38 -14.15
C LEU A 52 -5.96 -1.39 -12.65
N VAL A 53 -5.57 -2.48 -12.00
CA VAL A 53 -5.41 -2.51 -10.55
C VAL A 53 -3.94 -2.37 -10.25
N ARG A 54 -3.59 -1.41 -9.40
CA ARG A 54 -2.22 -1.22 -8.92
C ARG A 54 -2.16 -1.41 -7.41
N CYS A 55 -1.47 -2.47 -7.01
CA CYS A 55 -1.15 -2.76 -5.62
C CYS A 55 0.19 -2.08 -5.29
N VAL A 56 0.22 -1.29 -4.23
CA VAL A 56 1.40 -0.51 -3.81
C VAL A 56 1.62 -0.68 -2.31
N ALA A 57 2.81 -1.09 -1.92
CA ALA A 57 3.29 -1.00 -0.55
C ALA A 57 4.32 0.13 -0.43
N GLN A 58 4.16 0.97 0.58
CA GLN A 58 5.14 1.99 0.94
C GLN A 58 6.14 1.37 1.92
N LEU A 59 7.42 1.35 1.55
CA LEU A 59 8.44 0.66 2.33
C LEU A 59 9.13 1.63 3.28
N VAL A 60 9.81 2.63 2.71
CA VAL A 60 10.71 3.50 3.46
C VAL A 60 10.56 4.94 3.02
N LYS A 61 10.30 5.82 3.98
CA LYS A 61 10.26 7.28 3.79
C LYS A 61 11.54 7.93 4.33
N GLY A 62 11.92 9.06 3.73
CA GLY A 62 13.08 9.84 4.17
C GLY A 62 14.43 9.27 3.72
N LEU A 63 14.40 8.17 2.94
CA LEU A 63 15.59 7.58 2.34
C LEU A 63 16.12 8.48 1.22
N ARG A 64 17.42 8.80 1.28
CA ARG A 64 18.13 9.47 0.21
C ARG A 64 18.59 8.44 -0.83
N MET A 65 17.91 8.42 -1.98
CA MET A 65 18.31 7.57 -3.10
C MET A 65 19.68 7.99 -3.65
N ASP A 66 20.64 7.06 -3.64
CA ASP A 66 21.94 7.21 -4.29
C ASP A 66 22.08 6.26 -5.50
N GLY A 67 23.16 6.41 -6.26
CA GLY A 67 23.38 5.62 -7.48
C GLY A 67 23.61 4.13 -7.22
N LYS A 68 24.16 3.76 -6.06
CA LYS A 68 24.43 2.37 -5.71
C LYS A 68 23.12 1.66 -5.39
N LEU A 69 22.31 2.22 -4.49
CA LEU A 69 21.00 1.69 -4.13
C LEU A 69 20.09 1.60 -5.36
N ALA A 70 20.08 2.63 -6.22
CA ALA A 70 19.28 2.59 -7.45
C ALA A 70 19.65 1.40 -8.35
N LEU A 71 20.94 1.11 -8.52
CA LEU A 71 21.40 -0.04 -9.30
C LEU A 71 21.05 -1.38 -8.64
N GLU A 72 21.20 -1.48 -7.31
CA GLU A 72 20.81 -2.67 -6.56
C GLU A 72 19.31 -2.97 -6.71
N LEU A 73 18.44 -1.95 -6.58
CA LEU A 73 16.99 -2.09 -6.75
C LEU A 73 16.62 -2.47 -8.20
N LEU A 74 17.26 -1.87 -9.20
CA LEU A 74 17.07 -2.25 -10.60
C LEU A 74 17.50 -3.69 -10.88
N GLN A 75 18.58 -4.15 -10.26
CA GLN A 75 19.01 -5.53 -10.37
C GLN A 75 18.02 -6.49 -9.69
N LEU A 76 17.52 -6.14 -8.50
CA LEU A 76 16.48 -6.92 -7.82
C LEU A 76 15.20 -7.00 -8.67
N ASN A 77 14.77 -5.90 -9.30
CA ASN A 77 13.61 -5.90 -10.20
C ASN A 77 13.73 -6.91 -11.36
N SER A 78 14.95 -7.25 -11.79
CA SER A 78 15.16 -8.27 -12.83
C SER A 78 15.00 -9.72 -12.33
N GLN A 79 14.95 -9.93 -11.03
CA GLN A 79 14.92 -11.24 -10.38
C GLN A 79 13.56 -11.55 -9.73
N LEU A 80 12.77 -10.52 -9.43
CA LEU A 80 11.46 -10.66 -8.82
C LEU A 80 10.45 -11.24 -9.81
N ARG A 81 9.54 -12.08 -9.30
CA ARG A 81 8.47 -12.69 -10.10
C ARG A 81 7.34 -11.73 -10.39
N PHE A 82 6.97 -10.94 -9.39
CA PHE A 82 5.98 -9.89 -9.51
C PHE A 82 6.56 -8.56 -9.02
N GLY A 83 5.93 -7.49 -9.48
CA GLY A 83 6.21 -6.14 -9.05
C GLY A 83 7.59 -5.58 -9.39
N ALA A 84 7.82 -4.36 -8.93
CA ALA A 84 9.08 -3.65 -9.03
C ALA A 84 9.17 -2.60 -7.91
N PHE A 85 10.40 -2.33 -7.48
CA PHE A 85 10.73 -1.16 -6.67
C PHE A 85 10.59 0.10 -7.50
N GLY A 86 9.92 1.11 -6.92
CA GLY A 86 9.79 2.46 -7.45
C GLY A 86 10.15 3.50 -6.39
N TYR A 87 10.65 4.65 -6.82
CA TYR A 87 11.04 5.73 -5.92
C TYR A 87 10.38 7.04 -6.31
N ASP A 88 9.66 7.64 -5.37
CA ASP A 88 9.19 9.01 -5.50
C ASP A 88 10.21 9.97 -4.87
N ARG A 89 10.85 10.78 -5.74
CA ARG A 89 11.83 11.77 -5.31
C ARG A 89 11.19 12.93 -4.53
N ARG A 90 9.93 13.28 -4.80
CA ARG A 90 9.26 14.42 -4.15
C ARG A 90 9.04 14.12 -2.68
N ASP A 91 8.56 12.93 -2.38
CA ASP A 91 8.23 12.50 -1.02
C ASP A 91 9.35 11.67 -0.36
N GLN A 92 10.48 11.49 -1.06
CA GLN A 92 11.60 10.64 -0.66
C GLN A 92 11.13 9.24 -0.21
N LEU A 93 10.28 8.64 -1.04
CA LEU A 93 9.51 7.47 -0.68
C LEU A 93 9.86 6.30 -1.60
N LEU A 94 10.40 5.24 -1.00
CA LEU A 94 10.60 3.96 -1.67
C LEU A 94 9.34 3.11 -1.54
N MET A 95 8.88 2.57 -2.66
CA MET A 95 7.68 1.77 -2.77
C MET A 95 7.96 0.46 -3.52
N PHE A 96 7.16 -0.56 -3.24
CA PHE A 96 7.05 -1.74 -4.07
C PHE A 96 5.67 -1.80 -4.69
N LEU A 97 5.57 -2.04 -5.99
CA LEU A 97 4.29 -2.00 -6.68
C LEU A 97 4.18 -3.04 -7.78
N HIS A 98 2.97 -3.57 -7.95
CA HIS A 98 2.60 -4.42 -9.07
C HIS A 98 1.29 -3.93 -9.70
N SER A 99 1.13 -4.11 -11.00
CA SER A 99 -0.09 -3.74 -11.72
C SER A 99 -0.61 -4.92 -12.52
N ILE A 100 -1.90 -5.19 -12.39
CA ILE A 100 -2.64 -6.22 -13.13
C ILE A 100 -3.80 -5.57 -13.88
N LEU A 101 -4.39 -6.30 -14.84
CA LEU A 101 -5.53 -5.81 -15.60
C LEU A 101 -6.78 -5.76 -14.72
N GLY A 102 -7.49 -4.63 -14.77
CA GLY A 102 -8.81 -4.48 -14.16
C GLY A 102 -9.93 -4.79 -15.16
N GLY A 103 -11.16 -4.51 -14.75
CA GLY A 103 -12.38 -4.71 -15.53
C GLY A 103 -12.86 -6.15 -15.45
N THR A 104 -13.47 -6.63 -16.53
CA THR A 104 -14.06 -7.98 -16.60
C THR A 104 -13.04 -9.11 -16.70
N THR A 105 -11.76 -8.79 -16.84
CA THR A 105 -10.67 -9.77 -16.88
C THR A 105 -9.98 -9.95 -15.53
N LEU A 106 -10.35 -9.15 -14.53
CA LEU A 106 -9.77 -9.27 -13.20
C LEU A 106 -10.29 -10.55 -12.55
N ASP A 107 -9.35 -11.42 -12.17
CA ASP A 107 -9.65 -12.66 -11.46
C ASP A 107 -9.38 -12.50 -9.94
N PRO A 108 -10.28 -12.99 -9.06
CA PRO A 108 -10.10 -12.92 -7.61
C PRO A 108 -8.81 -13.56 -7.11
N ASP A 109 -8.40 -14.71 -7.67
CA ASP A 109 -7.19 -15.41 -7.23
C ASP A 109 -5.94 -14.63 -7.67
N GLU A 110 -5.95 -14.03 -8.87
CA GLU A 110 -4.88 -13.13 -9.33
C GLU A 110 -4.72 -11.90 -8.42
N LEU A 111 -5.84 -11.31 -7.97
CA LEU A 111 -5.83 -10.19 -7.04
C LEU A 111 -5.21 -10.60 -5.69
N LEU A 112 -5.66 -11.72 -5.11
CA LEU A 112 -5.16 -12.19 -3.81
C LEU A 112 -3.68 -12.58 -3.85
N ALA A 113 -3.26 -13.26 -4.92
CA ALA A 113 -1.87 -13.60 -5.14
C ALA A 113 -1.01 -12.34 -5.25
N THR A 114 -1.48 -11.33 -5.99
CA THR A 114 -0.79 -10.03 -6.11
C THR A 114 -0.66 -9.33 -4.77
N LEU A 115 -1.75 -9.26 -3.98
CA LEU A 115 -1.74 -8.61 -2.66
C LEU A 115 -0.76 -9.30 -1.71
N THR A 116 -0.80 -10.63 -1.69
CA THR A 116 0.05 -11.45 -0.83
C THR A 116 1.51 -11.30 -1.20
N ASP A 117 1.86 -11.36 -2.49
CA ASP A 117 3.25 -11.20 -2.93
C ASP A 117 3.79 -9.80 -2.61
N VAL A 118 3.01 -8.75 -2.91
CA VAL A 118 3.38 -7.36 -2.59
C VAL A 118 3.59 -7.18 -1.08
N ALA A 119 2.73 -7.75 -0.24
CA ALA A 119 2.87 -7.67 1.21
C ALA A 119 4.12 -8.41 1.73
N ILE A 120 4.41 -9.61 1.20
CA ILE A 120 5.59 -10.39 1.60
C ILE A 120 6.88 -9.67 1.21
N ILE A 121 6.98 -9.17 -0.02
CA ILE A 121 8.15 -8.42 -0.45
C ILE A 121 8.29 -7.12 0.35
N ALA A 122 7.17 -6.46 0.69
CA ALA A 122 7.24 -5.25 1.49
C ALA A 122 7.83 -5.50 2.88
N ASP A 123 7.32 -6.49 3.60
CA ASP A 123 7.76 -6.89 4.94
C ASP A 123 9.19 -7.46 4.97
N GLU A 124 9.65 -8.06 3.86
CA GLU A 124 11.02 -8.57 3.78
C GLU A 124 12.06 -7.47 3.51
N TYR A 125 11.70 -6.47 2.70
CA TYR A 125 12.65 -5.50 2.19
C TYR A 125 12.62 -4.14 2.92
N ASP A 126 11.57 -3.79 3.64
CA ASP A 126 11.56 -2.56 4.44
C ASP A 126 12.65 -2.59 5.54
N ASP A 127 12.71 -3.65 6.33
CA ASP A 127 13.70 -3.86 7.40
C ASP A 127 15.13 -3.87 6.84
N LYS A 128 15.35 -4.64 5.77
CA LYS A 128 16.68 -4.77 5.13
C LYS A 128 17.20 -3.45 4.57
N ILE A 129 16.30 -2.62 4.02
CA ILE A 129 16.67 -1.33 3.44
C ILE A 129 16.95 -0.33 4.56
N ILE A 130 16.15 -0.31 5.62
CA ILE A 130 16.36 0.58 6.77
C ILE A 130 17.66 0.25 7.49
N GLU A 131 17.97 -1.04 7.71
CA GLU A 131 19.22 -1.46 8.36
C GLU A 131 20.46 -0.92 7.62
N ARG A 132 20.39 -0.85 6.29
CA ARG A 132 21.54 -0.47 5.44
C ARG A 132 21.59 1.01 5.07
N TYR A 133 20.42 1.64 4.91
CA TYR A 133 20.30 2.96 4.28
C TYR A 133 19.51 3.98 5.14
N GLY A 134 18.96 3.55 6.27
CA GLY A 134 18.14 4.36 7.17
C GLY A 134 16.78 4.73 6.59
N GLY A 135 16.12 5.71 7.22
CA GLY A 135 14.75 6.11 6.93
C GLY A 135 13.77 5.59 7.98
N GLN A 136 12.47 5.67 7.67
CA GLN A 136 11.39 5.21 8.55
C GLN A 136 10.46 4.27 7.77
N THR A 137 10.03 3.18 8.41
CA THR A 137 8.99 2.32 7.83
C THR A 137 7.65 3.05 7.83
N MET A 138 6.69 2.54 7.04
CA MET A 138 5.31 3.00 7.16
C MET A 138 4.71 2.70 8.55
N ARG A 139 5.17 1.63 9.21
CA ARG A 139 4.74 1.30 10.58
C ARG A 139 5.14 2.39 11.56
N ASP A 140 6.41 2.80 11.54
CA ASP A 140 6.94 3.85 12.43
C ASP A 140 6.17 5.15 12.25
N LEU A 141 5.90 5.54 11.00
CA LEU A 141 5.14 6.76 10.68
C LEU A 141 3.69 6.71 11.20
N LEU A 142 3.05 5.54 11.14
CA LEU A 142 1.69 5.38 11.64
C LEU A 142 1.64 5.36 13.16
N GLU A 143 2.63 4.75 13.81
CA GLU A 143 2.77 4.75 15.27
C GLU A 143 3.02 6.16 15.81
N GLU A 144 3.93 6.92 15.18
CA GLU A 144 4.19 8.33 15.49
C GLU A 144 2.92 9.18 15.32
N ALA A 145 2.25 9.08 14.16
CA ALA A 145 1.01 9.82 13.90
C ALA A 145 -0.17 9.38 14.80
N ALA A 146 -0.16 8.17 15.35
CA ALA A 146 -1.14 7.72 16.32
C ALA A 146 -0.82 8.28 17.72
N LEU A 147 0.45 8.28 18.11
CA LEU A 147 0.92 8.85 19.37
C LEU A 147 0.66 10.36 19.44
N ASP A 148 0.98 11.10 18.38
CA ASP A 148 0.71 12.54 18.29
C ASP A 148 -0.78 12.84 18.48
N ARG A 149 -1.66 12.05 17.85
CA ARG A 149 -3.11 12.19 18.04
C ARG A 149 -3.58 11.92 19.46
N VAL A 150 -2.90 11.05 20.20
CA VAL A 150 -3.21 10.78 21.61
C VAL A 150 -2.69 11.90 22.51
N LEU A 151 -1.50 12.44 22.22
CA LEU A 151 -0.90 13.55 22.97
C LEU A 151 -1.62 14.88 22.72
N ASP A 152 -2.12 15.11 21.52
CA ASP A 152 -2.92 16.28 21.13
C ASP A 152 -4.40 16.16 21.56
N ALA A 153 -4.84 14.98 21.98
CA ALA A 153 -6.16 14.81 22.57
C ALA A 153 -6.17 15.44 23.98
N ASP A 154 -6.73 16.65 24.08
CA ASP A 154 -6.85 17.38 25.34
C ASP A 154 -7.56 16.50 26.41
N PRO A 155 -6.86 16.13 27.51
CA PRO A 155 -7.42 15.33 28.59
C PRO A 155 -8.67 15.95 29.22
N ASP A 156 -8.81 17.28 29.17
CA ASP A 156 -9.93 18.00 29.78
C ASP A 156 -11.23 17.90 28.96
N THR A 157 -11.16 17.38 27.72
CA THR A 157 -12.34 17.04 26.91
C THR A 157 -13.00 15.71 27.30
N PHE A 158 -12.31 14.87 28.08
CA PHE A 158 -12.90 13.66 28.66
C PHE A 158 -13.76 14.04 29.87
N LEU A 159 -14.97 14.52 29.60
CA LEU A 159 -16.02 14.58 30.63
C LEU A 159 -16.36 13.15 31.04
N PHE A 160 -15.83 12.70 32.18
CA PHE A 160 -16.42 11.60 32.92
C PHE A 160 -17.85 12.02 33.24
N GLY A 161 -18.82 11.46 32.51
CA GLY A 161 -20.24 11.61 32.81
C GLY A 161 -20.52 11.06 34.21
N GLY A 162 -20.38 11.90 35.22
CA GLY A 162 -20.93 11.67 36.53
C GLY A 162 -22.39 12.11 36.50
N GLU A 163 -23.30 11.15 36.41
CA GLU A 163 -24.68 11.37 36.83
C GLU A 163 -24.80 10.97 38.31
N ALA A 164 -25.31 11.93 39.08
CA ALA A 164 -25.68 11.84 40.49
C ALA A 164 -27.06 11.18 40.66
#